data_AF-A2WSM2-F1
#
_entry.id   AF-A2WSM2-F1
#
_cell.length_a   1.000
_cell.length_b   1.000
_cell.length_c   1.000
_cell.angle_alpha   90.00
_cell.angle_beta   90.00
_cell.angle_gamma   90.00
#
_symmetry.space_group_name_H-M   'P 1'
#
loop_
_entity.id
_entity.type
_entity.pdbx_description
1 polymer ?
#
loop_
_entity_poly.entity_id
_entity_poly.type
_entity_poly.pdbx_seq_one_letter_code
_entity_poly.pdbx_strand_id
1 'polypeptide(L)'
;MTNALPAGNICPSGRVPVAAAAPPPPRSRPDVLGSGTGNYGHGSIMRGGGGMAPARSSIDSSSFLGHAPRSPATFPAASSASSGSLQDVTRLGNEWYKKGKHAEALRHYDRAVALCPESAACRGNRAAALAGLGRLADALRDCEEAVRLDPANGRAHSRLAGLCLRLGMISKARRHLTQAGHLHQSDPSEWEKLQEVEMHQGRSIDARKVGDWKSALREADAAIAAGADSSRLLLAIRSEALLRLHKLEEADSTLASLLKLDSVLLYRMGANPSGMLAESYVSIVRAQVDMALGRFDAAVEAAENARFIDPGNAEVGMILNNVKLVAKARAQGNELYKAAKFSDASIAYSEGLKYEPSNPVLYCNRAACWGKLERWEKAVDDCNEALRIQPNYTKALLRRASSYAKLERWADCVRDYEVLRKELPADTEVAEALFHAQVALKTTRGEDVSNMKFGGEVEMVTSVEQLRAAIGSPGVSVVYFMSIMNQQCTLITPSVNSLCSECPSLNFLKVNVEDSPMVAKAENVRIVPTFKIYKDGVKVKEMICPSLHVLRYSVRHYAVSSS
;
A
#
# COMPACT_ATOMS: atom_id res chain seq x y z
N MET A 1 6.36 -33.58 -35.94
CA MET A 1 6.58 -33.62 -34.47
C MET A 1 7.01 -32.23 -34.05
N THR A 2 6.37 -31.64 -33.04
CA THR A 2 6.43 -30.19 -32.77
C THR A 2 6.76 -29.94 -31.31
N ASN A 3 7.92 -29.35 -31.04
CA ASN A 3 8.25 -28.81 -29.72
C ASN A 3 7.47 -27.51 -29.48
N ALA A 4 7.03 -27.29 -28.23
CA ALA A 4 6.29 -26.11 -27.83
C ALA A 4 6.94 -25.44 -26.61
N LEU A 5 7.14 -24.12 -26.69
CA LEU A 5 7.26 -23.19 -25.56
C LEU A 5 6.66 -21.83 -25.97
N PRO A 6 6.19 -21.01 -25.02
CA PRO A 6 5.29 -19.89 -25.31
C PRO A 6 5.99 -18.54 -25.54
N ALA A 7 5.29 -17.66 -26.26
CA ALA A 7 5.52 -16.22 -26.31
C ALA A 7 4.14 -15.51 -26.24
N GLY A 8 4.00 -14.28 -25.75
CA GLY A 8 5.02 -13.34 -25.29
C GLY A 8 4.70 -11.94 -25.84
N ASN A 9 4.65 -10.92 -24.99
CA ASN A 9 4.23 -9.57 -25.38
C ASN A 9 5.17 -8.94 -26.43
N ILE A 10 4.61 -8.22 -27.41
CA ILE A 10 5.36 -7.59 -28.49
C ILE A 10 5.30 -6.06 -28.36
N CYS A 11 6.47 -5.43 -28.28
CA CYS A 11 6.70 -3.99 -28.47
C CYS A 11 7.97 -3.79 -29.34
N PRO A 12 8.02 -2.83 -30.28
CA PRO A 12 9.22 -2.55 -31.06
C PRO A 12 10.02 -1.33 -30.56
N SER A 13 11.27 -1.59 -30.15
CA SER A 13 12.51 -0.79 -30.32
C SER A 13 12.47 0.71 -30.70
N GLY A 14 13.30 1.60 -30.12
CA GLY A 14 14.33 1.42 -29.08
C GLY A 14 15.54 2.37 -29.22
N ARG A 15 16.36 2.51 -28.17
CA ARG A 15 17.72 3.11 -28.19
C ARG A 15 18.58 2.54 -27.04
N VAL A 16 19.90 2.52 -27.22
CA VAL A 16 20.87 1.91 -26.28
C VAL A 16 21.36 2.93 -25.24
N PRO A 17 21.39 2.61 -23.92
CA PRO A 17 21.99 3.47 -22.90
C PRO A 17 23.49 3.21 -22.71
N VAL A 18 24.26 4.26 -22.48
CA VAL A 18 25.66 4.20 -21.99
C VAL A 18 25.66 4.05 -20.46
N ALA A 19 26.61 3.30 -19.91
CA ALA A 19 26.71 3.04 -18.46
C ALA A 19 27.04 4.31 -17.65
N ALA A 20 26.44 4.44 -16.47
CA ALA A 20 26.66 5.56 -15.54
C ALA A 20 26.65 5.10 -14.06
N ALA A 21 27.23 5.94 -13.19
CA ALA A 21 27.68 5.62 -11.84
C ALA A 21 26.62 5.22 -10.79
N ALA A 22 27.08 4.61 -9.70
CA ALA A 22 26.30 4.18 -8.55
C ALA A 22 25.80 5.35 -7.67
N PRO A 23 24.67 5.19 -6.93
CA PRO A 23 24.08 6.24 -6.11
C PRO A 23 24.78 6.45 -4.74
N PRO A 24 24.68 7.65 -4.14
CA PRO A 24 25.23 7.94 -2.81
C PRO A 24 24.34 7.42 -1.67
N PRO A 25 24.89 7.23 -0.45
CA PRO A 25 24.13 6.75 0.71
C PRO A 25 23.14 7.80 1.25
N PRO A 26 22.03 7.36 1.89
CA PRO A 26 21.01 8.26 2.42
C PRO A 26 21.50 9.08 3.62
N ARG A 27 21.09 10.35 3.68
CA ARG A 27 21.38 11.25 4.81
C ARG A 27 20.35 11.09 5.92
N SER A 28 20.82 10.95 7.16
CA SER A 28 20.00 10.97 8.37
C SER A 28 19.33 12.34 8.59
N ARG A 29 18.06 12.33 8.99
CA ARG A 29 17.40 13.42 9.71
C ARG A 29 16.65 12.85 10.93
N PRO A 30 16.44 13.64 12.00
CA PRO A 30 15.97 13.12 13.28
C PRO A 30 14.44 13.03 13.34
N ASP A 31 13.93 11.92 13.87
CA ASP A 31 12.53 11.80 14.26
C ASP A 31 12.27 12.58 15.56
N VAL A 32 11.23 13.41 15.55
CA VAL A 32 10.73 14.09 16.75
C VAL A 32 9.76 13.16 17.47
N LEU A 33 10.06 12.83 18.72
CA LEU A 33 9.26 11.90 19.51
C LEU A 33 7.89 12.49 19.90
N GLY A 34 6.83 11.98 19.26
CA GLY A 34 5.45 12.21 19.71
C GLY A 34 5.14 11.43 20.99
N SER A 35 4.57 12.10 21.99
CA SER A 35 4.30 11.52 23.31
C SER A 35 3.05 10.63 23.33
N GLY A 36 3.24 9.30 23.31
CA GLY A 36 2.18 8.32 23.54
C GLY A 36 2.20 7.78 24.97
N THR A 37 1.10 7.93 25.72
CA THR A 37 0.99 7.48 27.12
C THR A 37 0.66 5.98 27.22
N GLY A 38 1.69 5.13 27.28
CA GLY A 38 1.55 3.70 27.53
C GLY A 38 1.50 3.37 29.03
N ASN A 39 0.37 2.87 29.53
CA ASN A 39 0.24 2.39 30.91
C ASN A 39 0.95 1.03 31.07
N TYR A 40 2.12 1.02 31.72
CA TYR A 40 2.82 -0.21 32.09
C TYR A 40 2.24 -0.80 33.38
N GLY A 41 1.66 -2.00 33.30
CA GLY A 41 1.04 -2.67 34.44
C GLY A 41 2.03 -2.99 35.58
N HIS A 42 1.61 -2.72 36.83
CA HIS A 42 2.41 -2.97 38.02
C HIS A 42 2.62 -4.47 38.28
N GLY A 43 3.89 -4.88 38.45
CA GLY A 43 4.27 -6.17 39.01
C GLY A 43 4.76 -6.04 40.45
N SER A 44 3.86 -6.21 41.44
CA SER A 44 4.23 -6.20 42.85
C SER A 44 4.92 -7.50 43.26
N ILE A 45 6.17 -7.41 43.74
CA ILE A 45 6.99 -8.55 44.17
C ILE A 45 6.80 -8.77 45.68
N MET A 46 6.55 -10.01 46.10
CA MET A 46 6.49 -10.38 47.52
C MET A 46 7.86 -10.21 48.20
N ARG A 47 7.86 -9.57 49.38
CA ARG A 47 9.06 -9.29 50.17
C ARG A 47 9.40 -10.48 51.08
N GLY A 48 10.45 -11.23 50.74
CA GLY A 48 11.12 -12.13 51.69
C GLY A 48 11.96 -11.36 52.70
N GLY A 49 12.05 -11.83 53.95
CA GLY A 49 12.80 -11.20 55.04
C GLY A 49 13.99 -12.02 55.54
N GLY A 50 15.02 -11.35 56.05
CA GLY A 50 16.23 -11.94 56.63
C GLY A 50 17.42 -10.97 56.53
N GLY A 51 18.06 -10.64 57.66
CA GLY A 51 19.25 -9.77 57.73
C GLY A 51 20.57 -10.53 57.47
N MET A 52 21.75 -9.91 57.58
CA MET A 52 22.09 -8.54 58.00
C MET A 52 23.44 -8.10 57.35
N ALA A 53 23.83 -6.83 57.50
CA ALA A 53 25.10 -6.25 57.03
C ALA A 53 26.33 -6.63 57.90
N PRO A 54 27.56 -6.20 57.53
CA PRO A 54 28.14 -4.99 58.13
C PRO A 54 28.88 -4.11 57.09
N ALA A 55 29.54 -2.97 57.37
CA ALA A 55 29.86 -2.22 58.59
C ALA A 55 29.79 -0.70 58.25
N ARG A 56 29.97 0.30 59.13
CA ARG A 56 30.38 0.43 60.55
C ARG A 56 29.41 1.44 61.21
N SER A 57 29.41 1.84 62.49
CA SER A 57 30.23 1.67 63.71
C SER A 57 29.27 1.92 64.93
N SER A 58 29.61 2.15 66.22
CA SER A 58 30.84 2.40 67.00
C SER A 58 30.57 2.15 68.50
N ILE A 59 31.58 2.36 69.36
CA ILE A 59 31.50 2.59 70.83
C ILE A 59 31.26 1.35 71.73
N ASP A 60 32.20 1.20 72.66
CA ASP A 60 32.24 0.57 74.00
C ASP A 60 31.90 -0.90 74.31
N SER A 61 32.91 -1.55 74.92
CA SER A 61 32.89 -2.29 76.21
C SER A 61 31.99 -3.53 76.42
N SER A 62 32.46 -4.66 76.98
CA SER A 62 33.84 -5.00 77.42
C SER A 62 34.05 -6.50 77.72
N SER A 63 35.32 -6.95 77.62
CA SER A 63 35.97 -8.02 78.42
C SER A 63 35.76 -9.53 78.12
N PHE A 64 36.81 -10.29 78.50
CA PHE A 64 36.96 -11.76 78.66
C PHE A 64 37.00 -12.75 77.47
N LEU A 65 38.25 -13.15 77.14
CA LEU A 65 38.82 -14.51 76.99
C LEU A 65 37.87 -15.72 76.76
N GLY A 66 38.15 -16.68 75.86
CA GLY A 66 39.29 -16.84 74.95
C GLY A 66 39.40 -18.25 74.30
N HIS A 67 40.50 -18.49 73.56
CA HIS A 67 40.94 -19.74 72.90
C HIS A 67 40.13 -20.33 71.72
N ALA A 68 40.88 -20.72 70.67
CA ALA A 68 40.51 -21.69 69.63
C ALA A 68 41.24 -23.03 69.90
N PRO A 69 41.00 -24.13 69.13
CA PRO A 69 41.85 -24.33 67.93
C PRO A 69 41.29 -25.22 66.78
N ARG A 70 42.08 -25.24 65.68
CA ARG A 70 42.28 -26.34 64.69
C ARG A 70 41.20 -26.70 63.64
N SER A 71 41.58 -26.49 62.37
CA SER A 71 41.17 -27.22 61.15
C SER A 71 41.86 -28.62 61.07
N PRO A 72 41.57 -29.50 60.08
CA PRO A 72 42.19 -29.34 58.74
C PRO A 72 41.43 -29.88 57.50
N ALA A 73 41.76 -29.30 56.33
CA ALA A 73 41.72 -29.89 54.97
C ALA A 73 40.33 -30.26 54.34
N THR A 74 40.17 -30.44 53.01
CA THR A 74 41.17 -30.61 51.93
C THR A 74 40.72 -30.07 50.54
N PHE A 75 41.61 -29.30 49.88
CA PHE A 75 41.78 -28.97 48.44
C PHE A 75 40.64 -28.36 47.54
N PRO A 76 41.03 -27.65 46.42
CA PRO A 76 40.10 -26.86 45.59
C PRO A 76 40.07 -27.20 44.07
N ALA A 77 39.05 -26.71 43.37
CA ALA A 77 39.03 -26.44 41.92
C ALA A 77 38.14 -25.19 41.69
N ALA A 78 38.68 -24.06 41.21
CA ALA A 78 38.97 -23.74 39.81
C ALA A 78 37.71 -23.41 38.99
N SER A 79 37.70 -22.23 38.38
CA SER A 79 36.53 -21.61 37.75
C SER A 79 36.11 -22.26 36.42
N SER A 80 34.81 -22.51 36.26
CA SER A 80 34.18 -22.73 34.95
C SER A 80 33.16 -21.62 34.67
N ALA A 81 33.28 -20.94 33.53
CA ALA A 81 32.33 -19.90 33.13
C ALA A 81 30.99 -20.51 32.66
N SER A 82 29.95 -20.41 33.48
CA SER A 82 28.63 -21.03 33.24
C SER A 82 27.80 -20.31 32.17
N SER A 83 28.23 -20.34 30.91
CA SER A 83 27.51 -19.74 29.78
C SER A 83 26.39 -20.63 29.22
N GLY A 84 25.52 -21.18 30.08
CA GLY A 84 24.54 -22.17 29.64
C GLY A 84 23.44 -22.65 30.60
N SER A 85 23.24 -22.06 31.79
CA SER A 85 22.14 -22.50 32.66
C SER A 85 20.76 -22.20 32.04
N LEU A 86 19.76 -23.08 32.24
CA LEU A 86 18.39 -22.87 31.77
C LEU A 86 17.79 -21.57 32.37
N GLN A 87 18.16 -21.24 33.61
CA GLN A 87 17.72 -20.04 34.31
C GLN A 87 18.29 -18.78 33.66
N ASP A 88 19.58 -18.76 33.32
CA ASP A 88 20.21 -17.62 32.63
C ASP A 88 19.66 -17.43 31.22
N VAL A 89 19.50 -18.51 30.46
CA VAL A 89 18.92 -18.45 29.11
C VAL A 89 17.48 -17.91 29.17
N THR A 90 16.68 -18.36 30.14
CA THR A 90 15.30 -17.87 30.34
C THR A 90 15.28 -16.41 30.82
N ARG A 91 16.18 -16.02 31.73
CA ARG A 91 16.33 -14.64 32.22
C ARG A 91 16.69 -13.68 31.08
N LEU A 92 17.68 -14.02 30.26
CA LEU A 92 18.08 -13.22 29.09
C LEU A 92 16.94 -13.10 28.06
N GLY A 93 16.21 -14.19 27.80
CA GLY A 93 15.00 -14.15 26.97
C GLY A 93 13.94 -13.18 27.51
N ASN A 94 13.67 -13.23 28.82
CA ASN A 94 12.75 -12.30 29.50
C ASN A 94 13.23 -10.84 29.44
N GLU A 95 14.55 -10.60 29.57
CA GLU A 95 15.15 -9.26 29.50
C GLU A 95 15.06 -8.66 28.08
N TRP A 96 15.29 -9.45 27.03
CA TRP A 96 15.08 -8.99 25.65
C TRP A 96 13.59 -8.79 25.34
N TYR A 97 12.73 -9.69 25.82
CA TYR A 97 11.28 -9.55 25.63
C TYR A 97 10.75 -8.25 26.24
N LYS A 98 11.20 -7.89 27.46
CA LYS A 98 10.89 -6.60 28.11
C LYS A 98 11.40 -5.37 27.35
N LYS A 99 12.43 -5.52 26.49
CA LYS A 99 12.98 -4.46 25.63
C LYS A 99 12.28 -4.37 24.27
N GLY A 100 11.16 -5.08 24.05
CA GLY A 100 10.49 -5.19 22.74
C GLY A 100 11.31 -5.98 21.69
N LYS A 101 12.43 -6.57 22.10
CA LYS A 101 13.41 -7.23 21.25
C LYS A 101 13.02 -8.68 21.01
N HIS A 102 11.88 -8.88 20.34
CA HIS A 102 11.23 -10.20 20.23
C HIS A 102 12.07 -11.22 19.43
N ALA A 103 12.89 -10.79 18.47
CA ALA A 103 13.78 -11.67 17.70
C ALA A 103 14.95 -12.20 18.53
N GLU A 104 15.60 -11.33 19.31
CA GLU A 104 16.62 -11.73 20.27
C GLU A 104 16.02 -12.59 21.40
N ALA A 105 14.84 -12.23 21.92
CA ALA A 105 14.12 -13.01 22.92
C ALA A 105 13.80 -14.44 22.41
N LEU A 106 13.33 -14.57 21.16
CA LEU A 106 13.06 -15.85 20.52
C LEU A 106 14.31 -16.74 20.48
N ARG A 107 15.47 -16.21 20.07
CA ARG A 107 16.74 -16.98 20.06
C ARG A 107 17.11 -17.54 21.44
N HIS A 108 16.84 -16.80 22.51
CA HIS A 108 17.04 -17.29 23.88
C HIS A 108 15.98 -18.34 24.26
N TYR A 109 14.70 -18.12 23.95
CA TYR A 109 13.64 -19.10 24.27
C TYR A 109 13.75 -20.40 23.46
N ASP A 110 14.22 -20.37 22.21
CA ASP A 110 14.56 -21.58 21.44
C ASP A 110 15.63 -22.41 22.14
N ARG A 111 16.69 -21.75 22.67
CA ARG A 111 17.71 -22.45 23.48
C ARG A 111 17.13 -22.94 24.81
N ALA A 112 16.18 -22.25 25.42
CA ALA A 112 15.50 -22.73 26.63
C ALA A 112 14.64 -23.98 26.36
N VAL A 113 13.87 -24.00 25.26
CA VAL A 113 13.09 -25.17 24.82
C VAL A 113 14.00 -26.33 24.39
N ALA A 114 15.16 -26.07 23.79
CA ALA A 114 16.15 -27.10 23.47
C ALA A 114 16.79 -27.72 24.74
N LEU A 115 16.99 -26.91 25.79
CA LEU A 115 17.51 -27.39 27.09
C LEU A 115 16.45 -28.10 27.95
N CYS A 116 15.16 -27.76 27.78
CA CYS A 116 14.06 -28.41 28.49
C CYS A 116 12.80 -28.51 27.61
N PRO A 117 12.72 -29.53 26.73
CA PRO A 117 11.61 -29.67 25.78
C PRO A 117 10.24 -29.83 26.45
N GLU A 118 10.20 -30.45 27.63
CA GLU A 118 8.97 -30.75 28.37
C GLU A 118 8.49 -29.58 29.27
N SER A 119 9.18 -28.43 29.25
CA SER A 119 8.76 -27.26 30.02
C SER A 119 7.67 -26.47 29.31
N ALA A 120 6.43 -26.59 29.81
CA ALA A 120 5.29 -25.76 29.41
C ALA A 120 5.60 -24.25 29.55
N ALA A 121 6.37 -23.87 30.57
CA ALA A 121 6.79 -22.48 30.77
C ALA A 121 7.78 -21.99 29.70
N CYS A 122 8.72 -22.84 29.25
CA CYS A 122 9.64 -22.48 28.17
C CYS A 122 8.92 -22.34 26.83
N ARG A 123 8.05 -23.30 26.48
CA ARG A 123 7.21 -23.23 25.27
C ARG A 123 6.25 -22.04 25.30
N GLY A 124 5.58 -21.80 26.42
CA GLY A 124 4.71 -20.63 26.59
C GLY A 124 5.44 -19.29 26.49
N ASN A 125 6.71 -19.20 26.89
CA ASN A 125 7.54 -18.00 26.69
C ASN A 125 8.00 -17.85 25.23
N ARG A 126 8.37 -18.94 24.56
CA ARG A 126 8.65 -18.92 23.12
C ARG A 126 7.43 -18.46 22.31
N ALA A 127 6.24 -18.97 22.63
CA ALA A 127 4.98 -18.55 22.03
C ALA A 127 4.75 -17.03 22.12
N ALA A 128 5.08 -16.41 23.27
CA ALA A 128 4.94 -14.97 23.43
C ALA A 128 5.91 -14.18 22.52
N ALA A 129 7.16 -14.63 22.36
CA ALA A 129 8.10 -14.01 21.42
C ALA A 129 7.67 -14.19 19.96
N LEU A 130 7.16 -15.37 19.60
CA LEU A 130 6.58 -15.64 18.27
C LEU A 130 5.37 -14.74 18.00
N ALA A 131 4.49 -14.54 18.99
CA ALA A 131 3.32 -13.66 18.88
C ALA A 131 3.73 -12.19 18.69
N GLY A 132 4.76 -11.72 19.40
CA GLY A 132 5.36 -10.37 19.21
C GLY A 132 6.11 -10.20 17.87
N LEU A 133 6.38 -11.29 17.15
CA LEU A 133 6.94 -11.28 15.79
C LEU A 133 5.86 -11.50 14.71
N GLY A 134 4.58 -11.57 15.08
CA GLY A 134 3.48 -11.87 14.14
C GLY A 134 3.42 -13.34 13.66
N ARG A 135 4.27 -14.22 14.19
CA ARG A 135 4.30 -15.67 13.86
C ARG A 135 3.22 -16.43 14.62
N LEU A 136 1.96 -16.05 14.37
CA LEU A 136 0.81 -16.50 15.17
C LEU A 136 0.53 -18.00 15.05
N ALA A 137 0.78 -18.61 13.89
CA ALA A 137 0.63 -20.05 13.71
C ALA A 137 1.63 -20.85 14.57
N ASP A 138 2.87 -20.37 14.70
CA ASP A 138 3.88 -20.97 15.57
C ASP A 138 3.56 -20.74 17.05
N ALA A 139 3.17 -19.51 17.41
CA ALA A 139 2.75 -19.16 18.76
C ALA A 139 1.56 -20.00 19.23
N LEU A 140 0.58 -20.25 18.35
CA LEU A 140 -0.56 -21.11 18.63
C LEU A 140 -0.12 -22.55 18.90
N ARG A 141 0.75 -23.12 18.06
CA ARG A 141 1.29 -24.48 18.23
C ARG A 141 2.04 -24.63 19.57
N ASP A 142 2.91 -23.69 19.91
CA ASP A 142 3.63 -23.71 21.19
C ASP A 142 2.71 -23.58 22.40
N CYS A 143 1.63 -22.79 22.31
CA CYS A 143 0.64 -22.65 23.39
C CYS A 143 -0.26 -23.88 23.52
N GLU A 144 -0.71 -24.48 22.43
CA GLU A 144 -1.44 -25.76 22.44
C GLU A 144 -0.60 -26.86 23.08
N GLU A 145 0.68 -26.94 22.72
CA GLU A 145 1.62 -27.94 23.23
C GLU A 145 2.04 -27.66 24.68
N ALA A 146 2.16 -26.39 25.11
CA ALA A 146 2.36 -26.03 26.51
C ALA A 146 1.18 -26.46 27.39
N VAL A 147 -0.06 -26.27 26.90
CA VAL A 147 -1.28 -26.77 27.57
C VAL A 147 -1.36 -28.30 27.56
N ARG A 148 -0.83 -28.98 26.53
CA ARG A 148 -0.76 -30.45 26.50
C ARG A 148 0.22 -31.03 27.53
N LEU A 149 1.33 -30.33 27.78
CA LEU A 149 2.32 -30.69 28.82
C LEU A 149 1.77 -30.45 30.23
N ASP A 150 1.12 -29.31 30.46
CA ASP A 150 0.66 -28.87 31.77
C ASP A 150 -0.76 -28.27 31.69
N PRO A 151 -1.81 -29.10 31.82
CA PRO A 151 -3.21 -28.65 31.83
C PRO A 151 -3.61 -27.82 33.07
N ALA A 152 -2.73 -27.70 34.07
CA ALA A 152 -2.91 -26.82 35.23
C ALA A 152 -2.25 -25.43 35.02
N ASN A 153 -1.63 -25.20 33.86
CA ASN A 153 -0.92 -23.95 33.57
C ASN A 153 -1.89 -22.82 33.18
N GLY A 154 -2.42 -22.11 34.16
CA GLY A 154 -3.31 -20.95 33.94
C GLY A 154 -2.71 -19.94 32.95
N ARG A 155 -1.42 -19.62 33.06
CA ARG A 155 -0.70 -18.74 32.10
C ARG A 155 -0.65 -19.29 30.67
N ALA A 156 -0.49 -20.59 30.46
CA ALA A 156 -0.54 -21.18 29.12
C ALA A 156 -1.96 -21.09 28.55
N HIS A 157 -2.99 -21.32 29.38
CA HIS A 157 -4.38 -21.12 28.99
C HIS A 157 -4.72 -19.67 28.64
N SER A 158 -4.32 -18.68 29.44
CA SER A 158 -4.55 -17.26 29.12
C SER A 158 -3.84 -16.84 27.82
N ARG A 159 -2.59 -17.30 27.59
CA ARG A 159 -1.87 -17.04 26.32
C ARG A 159 -2.53 -17.72 25.12
N LEU A 160 -2.96 -18.97 25.28
CA LEU A 160 -3.70 -19.70 24.23
C LEU A 160 -5.04 -19.03 23.92
N ALA A 161 -5.73 -18.48 24.93
CA ALA A 161 -6.98 -17.76 24.75
C ALA A 161 -6.80 -16.44 24.00
N GLY A 162 -5.82 -15.61 24.38
CA GLY A 162 -5.52 -14.36 23.67
C GLY A 162 -5.09 -14.59 22.22
N LEU A 163 -4.33 -15.66 21.93
CA LEU A 163 -4.03 -16.09 20.56
C LEU A 163 -5.28 -16.56 19.81
N CYS A 164 -6.18 -17.30 20.45
CA CYS A 164 -7.45 -17.69 19.85
C CYS A 164 -8.35 -16.48 19.56
N LEU A 165 -8.38 -15.46 20.44
CA LEU A 165 -9.14 -14.23 20.26
C LEU A 165 -8.63 -13.44 19.05
N ARG A 166 -7.31 -13.21 18.95
CA ARG A 166 -6.66 -12.57 17.79
C ARG A 166 -6.99 -13.25 16.46
N LEU A 167 -7.10 -14.58 16.46
CA LEU A 167 -7.44 -15.39 15.29
C LEU A 167 -8.96 -15.57 15.07
N GLY A 168 -9.82 -14.91 15.85
CA GLY A 168 -11.29 -15.01 15.74
C GLY A 168 -11.90 -16.34 16.20
N MET A 169 -11.14 -17.20 16.87
CA MET A 169 -11.57 -18.51 17.35
C MET A 169 -12.30 -18.42 18.71
N ILE A 170 -13.39 -17.65 18.75
CA ILE A 170 -14.14 -17.25 19.96
C ILE A 170 -14.45 -18.44 20.89
N SER A 171 -14.95 -19.56 20.37
CA SER A 171 -15.29 -20.73 21.19
C SER A 171 -14.07 -21.39 21.84
N LYS A 172 -12.90 -21.37 21.19
CA LYS A 172 -11.64 -21.85 21.78
C LYS A 172 -11.12 -20.86 22.83
N ALA A 173 -11.20 -19.55 22.54
CA ALA A 173 -10.80 -18.49 23.46
C ALA A 173 -11.61 -18.56 24.77
N ARG A 174 -12.94 -18.61 24.67
CA ARG A 174 -13.88 -18.78 25.81
C ARG A 174 -13.49 -19.96 26.69
N ARG A 175 -13.33 -21.15 26.09
CA ARG A 175 -12.97 -22.38 26.81
C ARG A 175 -11.68 -22.24 27.62
N HIS A 176 -10.66 -21.58 27.05
CA HIS A 176 -9.38 -21.41 27.72
C HIS A 176 -9.37 -20.26 28.74
N LEU A 177 -10.19 -19.21 28.56
CA LEU A 177 -10.44 -18.21 29.60
C LEU A 177 -11.20 -18.81 30.80
N THR A 178 -12.20 -19.67 30.59
CA THR A 178 -12.87 -20.40 31.68
C THR A 178 -11.86 -21.25 32.48
N GLN A 179 -11.01 -21.99 31.79
CA GLN A 179 -9.97 -22.80 32.45
C GLN A 179 -8.94 -21.94 33.21
N ALA A 180 -8.50 -20.82 32.64
CA ALA A 180 -7.63 -19.87 33.34
C ALA A 180 -8.30 -19.22 34.57
N GLY A 181 -9.62 -18.98 34.50
CA GLY A 181 -10.42 -18.46 35.62
C GLY A 181 -10.48 -19.43 36.80
N HIS A 182 -10.74 -20.73 36.54
CA HIS A 182 -10.69 -21.78 37.57
C HIS A 182 -9.29 -21.95 38.20
N LEU A 183 -8.24 -21.56 37.48
CA LEU A 183 -6.85 -21.56 37.95
C LEU A 183 -6.41 -20.20 38.56
N HIS A 184 -7.38 -19.34 38.91
CA HIS A 184 -7.20 -18.01 39.51
C HIS A 184 -6.25 -17.06 38.72
N GLN A 185 -6.22 -17.18 37.39
CA GLN A 185 -5.28 -16.50 36.48
C GLN A 185 -5.98 -15.82 35.28
N SER A 186 -7.26 -15.48 35.43
CA SER A 186 -8.01 -14.70 34.42
C SER A 186 -8.05 -13.21 34.78
N ASP A 187 -7.66 -12.38 33.83
CA ASP A 187 -7.88 -10.93 33.86
C ASP A 187 -9.34 -10.64 33.42
N PRO A 188 -10.12 -9.79 34.12
CA PRO A 188 -11.43 -9.35 33.65
C PRO A 188 -11.41 -8.68 32.26
N SER A 189 -10.34 -7.96 31.91
CA SER A 189 -10.22 -7.26 30.62
C SER A 189 -10.16 -8.23 29.42
N GLU A 190 -9.67 -9.46 29.60
CA GLU A 190 -9.68 -10.47 28.53
C GLU A 190 -11.08 -11.07 28.30
N TRP A 191 -11.95 -11.06 29.32
CA TRP A 191 -13.36 -11.42 29.16
C TRP A 191 -14.19 -10.33 28.50
N GLU A 192 -13.91 -9.07 28.82
CA GLU A 192 -14.51 -7.89 28.19
C GLU A 192 -14.26 -7.90 26.68
N LYS A 193 -12.99 -8.00 26.25
CA LYS A 193 -12.60 -8.11 24.83
C LYS A 193 -13.24 -9.32 24.14
N LEU A 194 -13.34 -10.48 24.82
CA LEU A 194 -14.01 -11.65 24.26
C LEU A 194 -15.49 -11.36 23.95
N GLN A 195 -16.19 -10.68 24.86
CA GLN A 195 -17.60 -10.31 24.69
C GLN A 195 -17.77 -9.25 23.59
N GLU A 196 -16.91 -8.23 23.54
CA GLU A 196 -16.90 -7.23 22.47
C GLU A 196 -16.69 -7.86 21.10
N VAL A 197 -15.64 -8.67 20.94
CA VAL A 197 -15.34 -9.35 19.67
C VAL A 197 -16.48 -10.29 19.27
N GLU A 198 -17.04 -11.09 20.18
CA GLU A 198 -18.15 -11.99 19.86
C GLU A 198 -19.40 -11.22 19.41
N MET A 199 -19.75 -10.15 20.13
CA MET A 199 -20.88 -9.27 19.82
C MET A 199 -20.72 -8.60 18.44
N HIS A 200 -19.56 -7.99 18.18
CA HIS A 200 -19.27 -7.33 16.91
C HIS A 200 -19.13 -8.32 15.75
N GLN A 201 -18.53 -9.50 15.98
CA GLN A 201 -18.45 -10.58 14.98
C GLN A 201 -19.85 -11.07 14.61
N GLY A 202 -20.74 -11.30 15.58
CA GLY A 202 -22.13 -11.66 15.32
C GLY A 202 -22.85 -10.61 14.46
N ARG A 203 -22.81 -9.33 14.85
CA ARG A 203 -23.45 -8.25 14.08
C ARG A 203 -22.86 -8.06 12.69
N SER A 204 -21.54 -8.25 12.50
CA SER A 204 -20.92 -8.19 11.16
C SER A 204 -21.41 -9.31 10.23
N ILE A 205 -21.58 -10.53 10.76
CA ILE A 205 -22.11 -11.68 10.01
C ILE A 205 -23.57 -11.46 9.63
N ASP A 206 -24.38 -10.94 10.55
CA ASP A 206 -25.81 -10.70 10.29
C ASP A 206 -26.04 -9.50 9.35
N ALA A 207 -25.24 -8.44 9.48
CA ALA A 207 -25.22 -7.34 8.52
C ALA A 207 -24.82 -7.81 7.10
N ARG A 208 -23.86 -8.75 6.99
CA ARG A 208 -23.50 -9.40 5.70
C ARG A 208 -24.70 -10.13 5.10
N LYS A 209 -25.43 -10.93 5.90
CA LYS A 209 -26.59 -11.71 5.43
C LYS A 209 -27.70 -10.84 4.83
N VAL A 210 -27.94 -9.65 5.39
CA VAL A 210 -28.99 -8.72 4.91
C VAL A 210 -28.47 -7.72 3.86
N GLY A 211 -27.18 -7.74 3.54
CA GLY A 211 -26.57 -6.83 2.57
C GLY A 211 -26.34 -5.39 3.08
N ASP A 212 -26.37 -5.14 4.39
CA ASP A 212 -25.91 -3.87 4.96
C ASP A 212 -24.38 -3.86 5.06
N TRP A 213 -23.73 -3.59 3.95
CA TRP A 213 -22.28 -3.51 3.85
C TRP A 213 -21.67 -2.39 4.71
N LYS A 214 -22.44 -1.34 5.06
CA LYS A 214 -21.95 -0.25 5.93
C LYS A 214 -21.85 -0.72 7.37
N SER A 215 -22.89 -1.39 7.88
CA SER A 215 -22.83 -2.01 9.21
C SER A 215 -21.86 -3.20 9.23
N ALA A 216 -21.82 -4.03 8.19
CA ALA A 216 -20.89 -5.16 8.11
C ALA A 216 -19.42 -4.72 8.23
N LEU A 217 -19.04 -3.63 7.53
CA LEU A 217 -17.73 -3.01 7.64
C LEU A 217 -17.48 -2.45 9.06
N ARG A 218 -18.40 -1.63 9.59
CA ARG A 218 -18.26 -1.00 10.92
C ARG A 218 -18.08 -2.04 12.04
N GLU A 219 -18.89 -3.10 12.02
CA GLU A 219 -18.85 -4.14 13.05
C GLU A 219 -17.64 -5.06 12.88
N ALA A 220 -17.20 -5.35 11.64
CA ALA A 220 -15.95 -6.08 11.42
C ALA A 220 -14.73 -5.28 11.93
N ASP A 221 -14.68 -3.98 11.64
CA ASP A 221 -13.61 -3.08 12.09
C ASP A 221 -13.59 -2.91 13.62
N ALA A 222 -14.75 -2.87 14.26
CA ALA A 222 -14.85 -2.84 15.72
C ALA A 222 -14.38 -4.16 16.36
N ALA A 223 -14.73 -5.32 15.80
CA ALA A 223 -14.21 -6.61 16.27
C ALA A 223 -12.67 -6.74 16.08
N ILE A 224 -12.14 -6.20 14.97
CA ILE A 224 -10.70 -6.11 14.72
C ILE A 224 -10.03 -5.21 15.80
N ALA A 225 -10.61 -4.05 16.10
CA ALA A 225 -10.10 -3.12 17.10
C ALA A 225 -10.17 -3.65 18.55
N ALA A 226 -11.23 -4.38 18.90
CA ALA A 226 -11.38 -5.04 20.21
C ALA A 226 -10.41 -6.22 20.42
N GLY A 227 -9.72 -6.67 19.37
CA GLY A 227 -8.56 -7.55 19.47
C GLY A 227 -8.47 -8.67 18.44
N ALA A 228 -9.45 -8.86 17.57
CA ALA A 228 -9.45 -9.93 16.56
C ALA A 228 -8.68 -9.57 15.28
N ASP A 229 -7.51 -8.96 15.45
CA ASP A 229 -6.68 -8.33 14.40
C ASP A 229 -6.24 -9.26 13.25
N SER A 230 -6.27 -10.57 13.50
CA SER A 230 -5.77 -11.62 12.62
C SER A 230 -6.88 -12.61 12.21
N SER A 231 -8.14 -12.27 12.47
CA SER A 231 -9.31 -13.10 12.15
C SER A 231 -9.55 -13.13 10.64
N ARG A 232 -9.35 -14.31 10.04
CA ARG A 232 -9.51 -14.52 8.59
C ARG A 232 -10.95 -14.31 8.12
N LEU A 233 -11.93 -14.56 8.99
CA LEU A 233 -13.35 -14.27 8.74
C LEU A 233 -13.63 -12.76 8.74
N LEU A 234 -13.19 -12.02 9.77
CA LEU A 234 -13.50 -10.59 9.88
C LEU A 234 -12.82 -9.77 8.78
N LEU A 235 -11.57 -10.10 8.43
CA LEU A 235 -10.86 -9.46 7.33
C LEU A 235 -11.49 -9.78 5.96
N ALA A 236 -12.08 -10.97 5.78
CA ALA A 236 -12.85 -11.29 4.58
C ALA A 236 -14.20 -10.53 4.53
N ILE A 237 -14.94 -10.43 5.65
CA ILE A 237 -16.16 -9.61 5.73
C ILE A 237 -15.85 -8.13 5.44
N ARG A 238 -14.77 -7.60 6.03
CA ARG A 238 -14.25 -6.26 5.74
C ARG A 238 -13.97 -6.09 4.25
N SER A 239 -13.26 -7.02 3.61
CA SER A 239 -12.94 -6.95 2.18
C SER A 239 -14.18 -7.04 1.28
N GLU A 240 -15.14 -7.93 1.58
CA GLU A 240 -16.41 -8.03 0.83
C GLU A 240 -17.21 -6.72 0.96
N ALA A 241 -17.33 -6.18 2.17
CA ALA A 241 -18.01 -4.93 2.42
C ALA A 241 -17.35 -3.75 1.70
N LEU A 242 -16.02 -3.65 1.71
CA LEU A 242 -15.27 -2.63 0.96
C LEU A 242 -15.49 -2.74 -0.55
N LEU A 243 -15.47 -3.95 -1.12
CA LEU A 243 -15.78 -4.19 -2.54
C LEU A 243 -17.21 -3.72 -2.89
N ARG A 244 -18.19 -4.09 -2.05
CA ARG A 244 -19.61 -3.72 -2.24
C ARG A 244 -19.89 -2.22 -2.03
N LEU A 245 -19.01 -1.52 -1.31
CA LEU A 245 -18.99 -0.07 -1.13
C LEU A 245 -18.10 0.67 -2.15
N HIS A 246 -17.69 0.00 -3.24
CA HIS A 246 -16.86 0.56 -4.32
C HIS A 246 -15.46 1.04 -3.90
N LYS A 247 -14.92 0.49 -2.79
CA LYS A 247 -13.56 0.73 -2.26
C LYS A 247 -12.60 -0.41 -2.63
N LEU A 248 -12.42 -0.67 -3.94
CA LEU A 248 -11.65 -1.80 -4.46
C LEU A 248 -10.21 -1.88 -3.91
N GLU A 249 -9.51 -0.75 -3.81
CA GLU A 249 -8.10 -0.69 -3.36
C GLU A 249 -7.95 -1.04 -1.87
N GLU A 250 -8.89 -0.60 -1.02
CA GLU A 250 -8.93 -0.99 0.40
C GLU A 250 -9.29 -2.47 0.55
N ALA A 251 -10.15 -3.01 -0.32
CA ALA A 251 -10.52 -4.42 -0.33
C ALA A 251 -9.33 -5.32 -0.71
N ASP A 252 -8.58 -4.97 -1.76
CA ASP A 252 -7.40 -5.72 -2.20
C ASP A 252 -6.25 -5.63 -1.19
N SER A 253 -6.02 -4.44 -0.61
CA SER A 253 -5.06 -4.26 0.50
C SER A 253 -5.40 -5.15 1.71
N THR A 254 -6.69 -5.31 2.01
CA THR A 254 -7.18 -6.22 3.07
C THR A 254 -6.97 -7.71 2.72
N LEU A 255 -7.03 -8.10 1.45
CA LEU A 255 -6.67 -9.46 1.00
C LEU A 255 -5.15 -9.69 0.95
N ALA A 256 -4.38 -8.66 0.64
CA ALA A 256 -2.92 -8.69 0.63
C ALA A 256 -2.31 -8.80 2.04
N SER A 257 -2.99 -8.31 3.08
CA SER A 257 -2.62 -8.60 4.47
C SER A 257 -3.00 -10.04 4.87
N LEU A 258 -4.15 -10.56 4.42
CA LEU A 258 -4.56 -11.96 4.63
C LEU A 258 -3.62 -12.99 3.99
N LEU A 259 -2.91 -12.64 2.92
CA LEU A 259 -1.86 -13.45 2.29
C LEU A 259 -0.53 -13.45 3.05
N LYS A 260 -0.30 -12.47 3.94
CA LYS A 260 0.87 -12.42 4.84
C LYS A 260 0.65 -13.19 6.15
N LEU A 261 -0.60 -13.54 6.47
CA LEU A 261 -0.95 -14.41 7.59
C LEU A 261 -0.67 -15.87 7.22
N ASP A 262 0.13 -16.51 8.07
CA ASP A 262 0.83 -17.77 7.80
C ASP A 262 -0.10 -18.94 7.38
N SER A 263 0.26 -19.65 6.31
CA SER A 263 -0.60 -20.64 5.66
C SER A 263 -0.81 -21.92 6.49
N VAL A 264 -0.03 -22.13 7.55
CA VAL A 264 -0.06 -23.34 8.39
C VAL A 264 -1.38 -23.46 9.21
N LEU A 265 -2.23 -22.42 9.24
CA LEU A 265 -3.55 -22.45 9.87
C LEU A 265 -4.62 -23.27 9.11
N LEU A 266 -4.38 -23.61 7.83
CA LEU A 266 -5.35 -24.19 6.88
C LEU A 266 -6.13 -25.44 7.36
N TYR A 267 -5.64 -26.19 8.36
CA TYR A 267 -6.20 -27.48 8.76
C TYR A 267 -7.00 -27.52 10.08
N ARG A 268 -7.10 -26.41 10.85
CA ARG A 268 -7.61 -26.48 12.26
C ARG A 268 -8.64 -25.41 12.67
N MET A 269 -9.33 -24.82 11.69
CA MET A 269 -10.55 -24.04 11.91
C MET A 269 -11.79 -24.86 11.52
N GLY A 270 -12.78 -24.93 12.41
CA GLY A 270 -14.06 -25.58 12.13
C GLY A 270 -14.97 -24.71 11.26
N ALA A 271 -16.16 -25.22 10.93
CA ALA A 271 -17.16 -24.47 10.18
C ALA A 271 -17.58 -23.18 10.90
N ASN A 272 -17.74 -22.09 10.13
CA ASN A 272 -18.26 -20.83 10.65
C ASN A 272 -19.78 -20.90 10.90
N PRO A 273 -20.35 -20.00 11.74
CA PRO A 273 -21.80 -19.87 11.92
C PRO A 273 -22.60 -19.51 10.64
N SER A 274 -21.94 -19.25 9.53
CA SER A 274 -22.55 -19.03 8.20
C SER A 274 -22.76 -20.31 7.38
N GLY A 275 -22.28 -21.47 7.85
CA GLY A 275 -22.34 -22.73 7.10
C GLY A 275 -21.35 -22.85 5.94
N MET A 276 -20.45 -21.87 5.76
CA MET A 276 -19.33 -21.93 4.82
C MET A 276 -18.01 -22.03 5.58
N LEU A 277 -17.05 -22.81 5.07
CA LEU A 277 -15.70 -22.87 5.62
C LEU A 277 -14.96 -21.53 5.44
N ALA A 278 -14.24 -21.07 6.47
CA ALA A 278 -13.59 -19.75 6.48
C ALA A 278 -12.64 -19.52 5.30
N GLU A 279 -11.83 -20.52 4.94
CA GLU A 279 -10.88 -20.43 3.82
C GLU A 279 -11.58 -20.47 2.44
N SER A 280 -12.74 -21.12 2.35
CA SER A 280 -13.58 -21.05 1.15
C SER A 280 -14.16 -19.65 0.99
N TYR A 281 -14.69 -19.06 2.07
CA TYR A 281 -15.18 -17.68 2.08
C TYR A 281 -14.08 -16.66 1.73
N VAL A 282 -12.88 -16.77 2.31
CA VAL A 282 -11.70 -15.94 1.93
C VAL A 282 -11.39 -16.08 0.42
N SER A 283 -11.49 -17.29 -0.12
CA SER A 283 -11.23 -17.57 -1.53
C SER A 283 -12.33 -17.02 -2.45
N ILE A 284 -13.60 -17.04 -2.01
CA ILE A 284 -14.73 -16.39 -2.70
C ILE A 284 -14.57 -14.87 -2.73
N VAL A 285 -14.23 -14.24 -1.60
CA VAL A 285 -14.04 -12.78 -1.55
C VAL A 285 -12.85 -12.36 -2.41
N ARG A 286 -11.77 -13.15 -2.43
CA ARG A 286 -10.68 -12.98 -3.39
C ARG A 286 -11.16 -13.05 -4.84
N ALA A 287 -11.91 -14.09 -5.21
CA ALA A 287 -12.43 -14.23 -6.57
C ALA A 287 -13.26 -13.02 -7.02
N GLN A 288 -14.08 -12.46 -6.14
CA GLN A 288 -14.88 -11.26 -6.44
C GLN A 288 -14.02 -9.99 -6.60
N VAL A 289 -13.02 -9.78 -5.72
CA VAL A 289 -12.09 -8.63 -5.84
C VAL A 289 -11.20 -8.74 -7.07
N ASP A 290 -10.67 -9.94 -7.36
CA ASP A 290 -9.91 -10.23 -8.57
C ASP A 290 -10.74 -9.97 -9.83
N MET A 291 -12.01 -10.38 -9.83
CA MET A 291 -12.91 -10.17 -10.97
C MET A 291 -13.18 -8.68 -11.22
N ALA A 292 -13.44 -7.90 -10.16
CA ALA A 292 -13.67 -6.47 -10.25
C ALA A 292 -12.42 -5.68 -10.70
N LEU A 293 -11.23 -6.11 -10.27
CA LEU A 293 -9.93 -5.56 -10.72
C LEU A 293 -9.48 -6.05 -12.10
N GLY A 294 -10.22 -6.97 -12.73
CA GLY A 294 -9.90 -7.51 -14.05
C GLY A 294 -8.79 -8.56 -14.07
N ARG A 295 -8.51 -9.20 -12.93
CA ARG A 295 -7.62 -10.36 -12.76
C ARG A 295 -8.40 -11.68 -12.98
N PHE A 296 -9.15 -11.76 -14.08
CA PHE A 296 -10.15 -12.81 -14.37
C PHE A 296 -9.64 -14.25 -14.19
N ASP A 297 -8.40 -14.55 -14.57
CA ASP A 297 -7.85 -15.90 -14.49
C ASP A 297 -7.59 -16.30 -13.01
N ALA A 298 -7.01 -15.39 -12.22
CA ALA A 298 -6.86 -15.55 -10.78
C ALA A 298 -8.22 -15.61 -10.05
N ALA A 299 -9.23 -14.89 -10.55
CA ALA A 299 -10.59 -14.96 -10.03
C ALA A 299 -11.20 -16.37 -10.22
N VAL A 300 -10.98 -17.00 -11.38
CA VAL A 300 -11.41 -18.38 -11.63
C VAL A 300 -10.65 -19.35 -10.72
N GLU A 301 -9.32 -19.23 -10.62
CA GLU A 301 -8.50 -20.08 -9.73
C GLU A 301 -8.94 -19.98 -8.26
N ALA A 302 -9.18 -18.76 -7.76
CA ALA A 302 -9.65 -18.52 -6.41
C ALA A 302 -11.06 -19.10 -6.16
N ALA A 303 -11.97 -19.02 -7.14
CA ALA A 303 -13.30 -19.63 -7.03
C ALA A 303 -13.25 -21.17 -7.13
N GLU A 304 -12.32 -21.74 -7.91
CA GLU A 304 -12.09 -23.19 -7.96
C GLU A 304 -11.50 -23.71 -6.65
N ASN A 305 -10.54 -22.98 -6.06
CA ASN A 305 -10.02 -23.29 -4.73
C ASN A 305 -11.12 -23.21 -3.65
N ALA A 306 -12.00 -22.20 -3.71
CA ALA A 306 -13.15 -22.11 -2.81
C ALA A 306 -14.06 -23.35 -2.89
N ARG A 307 -14.32 -23.83 -4.12
CA ARG A 307 -15.12 -25.05 -4.38
C ARG A 307 -14.40 -26.34 -3.99
N PHE A 308 -13.08 -26.39 -4.08
CA PHE A 308 -12.28 -27.52 -3.60
C PHE A 308 -12.32 -27.62 -2.07
N ILE A 309 -12.24 -26.48 -1.36
CA ILE A 309 -12.34 -26.41 0.10
C ILE A 309 -13.75 -26.76 0.58
N ASP A 310 -14.79 -26.21 -0.05
CA ASP A 310 -16.19 -26.37 0.36
C ASP A 310 -17.08 -26.85 -0.82
N PRO A 311 -17.02 -28.15 -1.16
CA PRO A 311 -17.73 -28.69 -2.32
C PRO A 311 -19.25 -28.80 -2.11
N GLY A 312 -19.71 -28.86 -0.85
CA GLY A 312 -21.14 -28.96 -0.53
C GLY A 312 -21.89 -27.63 -0.59
N ASN A 313 -21.19 -26.49 -0.52
CA ASN A 313 -21.83 -25.20 -0.41
C ASN A 313 -22.42 -24.69 -1.74
N ALA A 314 -23.68 -24.23 -1.71
CA ALA A 314 -24.40 -23.75 -2.89
C ALA A 314 -24.00 -22.32 -3.32
N GLU A 315 -23.72 -21.42 -2.37
CA GLU A 315 -23.25 -20.04 -2.62
C GLU A 315 -21.91 -20.07 -3.37
N VAL A 316 -20.96 -20.88 -2.88
CA VAL A 316 -19.66 -21.16 -3.53
C VAL A 316 -19.84 -21.66 -4.97
N GLY A 317 -20.78 -22.58 -5.19
CA GLY A 317 -21.08 -23.15 -6.49
C GLY A 317 -21.64 -22.14 -7.50
N MET A 318 -22.60 -21.33 -7.05
CA MET A 318 -23.20 -20.26 -7.86
C MET A 318 -22.15 -19.21 -8.25
N ILE A 319 -21.30 -18.80 -7.30
CA ILE A 319 -20.26 -17.80 -7.56
C ILE A 319 -19.21 -18.33 -8.53
N LEU A 320 -18.73 -19.58 -8.37
CA LEU A 320 -17.81 -20.21 -9.33
C LEU A 320 -18.39 -20.27 -10.75
N ASN A 321 -19.67 -20.62 -10.88
CA ASN A 321 -20.35 -20.65 -12.18
C ASN A 321 -20.41 -19.24 -12.80
N ASN A 322 -20.83 -18.23 -12.04
CA ASN A 322 -20.91 -16.85 -12.50
C ASN A 322 -19.52 -16.32 -12.89
N VAL A 323 -18.50 -16.55 -12.06
CA VAL A 323 -17.10 -16.17 -12.32
C VAL A 323 -16.59 -16.76 -13.64
N LYS A 324 -16.85 -18.04 -13.90
CA LYS A 324 -16.48 -18.69 -15.16
C LYS A 324 -17.25 -18.16 -16.36
N LEU A 325 -18.54 -17.84 -16.22
CA LEU A 325 -19.34 -17.26 -17.30
C LEU A 325 -18.92 -15.82 -17.63
N VAL A 326 -18.61 -15.01 -16.62
CA VAL A 326 -18.02 -13.67 -16.76
C VAL A 326 -16.66 -13.72 -17.46
N ALA A 327 -15.76 -14.63 -17.04
CA ALA A 327 -14.46 -14.81 -17.69
C ALA A 327 -14.58 -15.28 -19.15
N LYS A 328 -15.45 -16.26 -19.43
CA LYS A 328 -15.74 -16.73 -20.79
C LYS A 328 -16.31 -15.61 -21.68
N ALA A 329 -17.27 -14.85 -21.16
CA ALA A 329 -17.87 -13.71 -21.86
C ALA A 329 -16.83 -12.63 -22.19
N ARG A 330 -15.93 -12.32 -21.24
CA ARG A 330 -14.81 -11.38 -21.44
C ARG A 330 -13.83 -11.89 -22.50
N ALA A 331 -13.44 -13.16 -22.47
CA ALA A 331 -12.55 -13.77 -23.45
C ALA A 331 -13.18 -13.77 -24.86
N GLN A 332 -14.43 -14.20 -24.99
CA GLN A 332 -15.16 -14.19 -26.26
C GLN A 332 -15.31 -12.77 -26.82
N GLY A 333 -15.65 -11.78 -25.99
CA GLY A 333 -15.70 -10.37 -26.40
C GLY A 333 -14.35 -9.81 -26.83
N ASN A 334 -13.25 -10.19 -26.16
CA ASN A 334 -11.89 -9.79 -26.57
C ASN A 334 -11.55 -10.32 -27.97
N GLU A 335 -11.82 -11.60 -28.27
CA GLU A 335 -11.51 -12.18 -29.59
C GLU A 335 -12.40 -11.60 -30.70
N LEU A 336 -13.69 -11.37 -30.42
CA LEU A 336 -14.59 -10.69 -31.37
C LEU A 336 -14.14 -9.24 -31.63
N TYR A 337 -13.63 -8.54 -30.62
CA TYR A 337 -13.07 -7.19 -30.77
C TYR A 337 -11.79 -7.18 -31.61
N LYS A 338 -10.88 -8.16 -31.42
CA LYS A 338 -9.70 -8.36 -32.30
C LYS A 338 -10.10 -8.64 -33.74
N ALA A 339 -11.16 -9.42 -33.94
CA ALA A 339 -11.73 -9.71 -35.26
C ALA A 339 -12.57 -8.55 -35.86
N ALA A 340 -12.52 -7.35 -35.28
CA ALA A 340 -13.30 -6.16 -35.65
C ALA A 340 -14.83 -6.33 -35.61
N LYS A 341 -15.35 -7.40 -35.00
CA LYS A 341 -16.78 -7.68 -34.84
C LYS A 341 -17.34 -6.94 -33.63
N PHE A 342 -17.28 -5.61 -33.65
CA PHE A 342 -17.58 -4.77 -32.49
C PHE A 342 -19.01 -4.91 -31.96
N SER A 343 -19.99 -5.22 -32.82
CA SER A 343 -21.37 -5.51 -32.41
C SER A 343 -21.46 -6.83 -31.63
N ASP A 344 -20.89 -7.91 -32.17
CA ASP A 344 -20.89 -9.23 -31.52
C ASP A 344 -20.09 -9.19 -30.20
N ALA A 345 -19.00 -8.42 -30.17
CA ALA A 345 -18.21 -8.17 -28.98
C ALA A 345 -19.00 -7.41 -27.89
N SER A 346 -19.80 -6.40 -28.25
CA SER A 346 -20.63 -5.67 -27.28
C SER A 346 -21.76 -6.55 -26.72
N ILE A 347 -22.30 -7.48 -27.52
CA ILE A 347 -23.23 -8.52 -27.05
C ILE A 347 -22.51 -9.46 -26.08
N ALA A 348 -21.33 -9.99 -26.42
CA ALA A 348 -20.57 -10.89 -25.55
C ALA A 348 -20.24 -10.27 -24.17
N TYR A 349 -19.79 -9.01 -24.13
CA TYR A 349 -19.60 -8.31 -22.84
C TYR A 349 -20.92 -8.08 -22.08
N SER A 350 -22.03 -7.88 -22.80
CA SER A 350 -23.37 -7.73 -22.19
C SER A 350 -23.88 -9.04 -21.57
N GLU A 351 -23.54 -10.20 -22.14
CA GLU A 351 -23.82 -11.50 -21.50
C GLU A 351 -23.06 -11.64 -20.17
N GLY A 352 -21.79 -11.24 -20.11
CA GLY A 352 -21.01 -11.23 -18.87
C GLY A 352 -21.64 -10.33 -17.79
N LEU A 353 -22.11 -9.14 -18.18
CA LEU A 353 -22.78 -8.20 -17.28
C LEU A 353 -24.13 -8.69 -16.73
N LYS A 354 -24.73 -9.77 -17.26
CA LYS A 354 -25.90 -10.42 -16.62
C LYS A 354 -25.54 -11.17 -15.34
N TYR A 355 -24.32 -11.73 -15.29
CA TYR A 355 -23.82 -12.51 -14.14
C TYR A 355 -23.10 -11.64 -13.12
N GLU A 356 -22.51 -10.52 -13.56
CA GLU A 356 -21.93 -9.50 -12.68
C GLU A 356 -22.25 -8.08 -13.20
N PRO A 357 -23.41 -7.51 -12.83
CA PRO A 357 -23.81 -6.15 -13.24
C PRO A 357 -22.93 -5.00 -12.73
N SER A 358 -21.91 -5.30 -11.90
CA SER A 358 -21.00 -4.32 -11.31
C SER A 358 -19.53 -4.56 -11.73
N ASN A 359 -19.28 -5.13 -12.91
CA ASN A 359 -17.92 -5.34 -13.42
C ASN A 359 -17.43 -4.12 -14.25
N PRO A 360 -16.51 -3.27 -13.74
CA PRO A 360 -16.10 -2.04 -14.43
C PRO A 360 -15.29 -2.34 -15.70
N VAL A 361 -14.63 -3.51 -15.78
CA VAL A 361 -13.82 -3.91 -16.92
C VAL A 361 -14.68 -4.32 -18.11
N LEU A 362 -15.79 -5.04 -17.88
CA LEU A 362 -16.76 -5.35 -18.93
C LEU A 362 -17.42 -4.09 -19.50
N TYR A 363 -17.81 -3.14 -18.65
CA TYR A 363 -18.31 -1.83 -19.08
C TYR A 363 -17.29 -1.07 -19.93
N CYS A 364 -16.05 -0.90 -19.45
CA CYS A 364 -14.98 -0.22 -20.21
C CYS A 364 -14.64 -0.92 -21.55
N ASN A 365 -14.73 -2.26 -21.59
CA ASN A 365 -14.58 -3.03 -22.81
C ASN A 365 -15.76 -2.84 -23.78
N ARG A 366 -17.00 -2.76 -23.28
CA ARG A 366 -18.20 -2.52 -24.09
C ARG A 366 -18.25 -1.09 -24.64
N ALA A 367 -17.81 -0.10 -23.85
CA ALA A 367 -17.57 1.27 -24.30
C ALA A 367 -16.55 1.33 -25.46
N ALA A 368 -15.52 0.47 -25.45
CA ALA A 368 -14.58 0.37 -26.57
C ALA A 368 -15.26 -0.08 -27.86
N CYS A 369 -16.20 -1.03 -27.78
CA CYS A 369 -17.03 -1.42 -28.93
C CYS A 369 -17.91 -0.28 -29.42
N TRP A 370 -18.57 0.48 -28.52
CA TRP A 370 -19.42 1.60 -28.91
C TRP A 370 -18.62 2.73 -29.58
N GLY A 371 -17.42 3.05 -29.10
CA GLY A 371 -16.53 4.01 -29.76
C GLY A 371 -16.05 3.52 -31.14
N LYS A 372 -15.88 2.21 -31.36
CA LYS A 372 -15.60 1.63 -32.68
C LYS A 372 -16.82 1.48 -33.59
N LEU A 373 -18.02 1.75 -33.07
CA LEU A 373 -19.29 1.84 -33.80
C LEU A 373 -19.82 3.28 -33.88
N GLU A 374 -18.98 4.27 -33.52
CA GLU A 374 -19.29 5.71 -33.46
C GLU A 374 -20.52 6.09 -32.60
N ARG A 375 -20.90 5.21 -31.67
CA ARG A 375 -22.02 5.41 -30.73
C ARG A 375 -21.54 6.08 -29.45
N TRP A 376 -21.01 7.30 -29.59
CA TRP A 376 -20.25 8.00 -28.54
C TRP A 376 -21.01 8.15 -27.21
N GLU A 377 -22.30 8.51 -27.22
CA GLU A 377 -23.07 8.61 -25.96
C GLU A 377 -23.20 7.25 -25.25
N LYS A 378 -23.35 6.13 -25.98
CA LYS A 378 -23.33 4.78 -25.35
C LYS A 378 -21.95 4.40 -24.80
N ALA A 379 -20.88 4.92 -25.39
CA ALA A 379 -19.53 4.79 -24.83
C ALA A 379 -19.38 5.63 -23.55
N VAL A 380 -19.98 6.82 -23.50
CA VAL A 380 -20.06 7.66 -22.29
C VAL A 380 -20.86 6.97 -21.19
N ASP A 381 -22.04 6.42 -21.49
CA ASP A 381 -22.89 5.69 -20.53
C ASP A 381 -22.15 4.50 -19.89
N ASP A 382 -21.54 3.63 -20.71
CA ASP A 382 -20.77 2.49 -20.20
C ASP A 382 -19.54 2.96 -19.40
N CYS A 383 -18.88 4.06 -19.78
CA CYS A 383 -17.79 4.62 -18.97
C CYS A 383 -18.30 5.25 -17.65
N ASN A 384 -19.50 5.83 -17.62
CA ASN A 384 -20.09 6.37 -16.40
C ASN A 384 -20.33 5.26 -15.38
N GLU A 385 -20.89 4.12 -15.78
CA GLU A 385 -21.04 2.97 -14.88
C GLU A 385 -19.69 2.40 -14.43
N ALA A 386 -18.72 2.25 -15.34
CA ALA A 386 -17.37 1.82 -14.97
C ALA A 386 -16.72 2.74 -13.90
N LEU A 387 -16.90 4.06 -14.03
CA LEU A 387 -16.34 5.07 -13.11
C LEU A 387 -17.18 5.24 -11.83
N ARG A 388 -18.48 4.92 -11.85
CA ARG A 388 -19.32 4.81 -10.65
C ARG A 388 -18.86 3.67 -9.73
N ILE A 389 -18.29 2.61 -10.32
CA ILE A 389 -17.77 1.42 -9.62
C ILE A 389 -16.28 1.58 -9.24
N GLN A 390 -15.48 2.20 -10.11
CA GLN A 390 -14.05 2.45 -9.90
C GLN A 390 -13.68 3.87 -10.37
N PRO A 391 -13.77 4.90 -9.51
CA PRO A 391 -13.62 6.31 -9.90
C PRO A 391 -12.31 6.66 -10.61
N ASN A 392 -11.20 6.03 -10.23
CA ASN A 392 -9.87 6.30 -10.80
C ASN A 392 -9.54 5.37 -11.98
N TYR A 393 -10.52 4.73 -12.62
CA TYR A 393 -10.24 3.79 -13.71
C TYR A 393 -9.79 4.51 -14.99
N THR A 394 -8.48 4.72 -15.12
CA THR A 394 -7.82 5.46 -16.21
C THR A 394 -8.28 5.05 -17.62
N LYS A 395 -8.51 3.75 -17.87
CA LYS A 395 -9.01 3.27 -19.18
C LYS A 395 -10.45 3.70 -19.48
N ALA A 396 -11.30 3.84 -18.46
CA ALA A 396 -12.65 4.38 -18.63
C ALA A 396 -12.63 5.91 -18.78
N LEU A 397 -11.81 6.63 -18.00
CA LEU A 397 -11.59 8.08 -18.18
C LEU A 397 -11.09 8.39 -19.60
N LEU A 398 -10.06 7.70 -20.10
CA LEU A 398 -9.52 7.91 -21.46
C LEU A 398 -10.58 7.70 -22.55
N ARG A 399 -11.42 6.66 -22.41
CA ARG A 399 -12.52 6.39 -23.35
C ARG A 399 -13.64 7.42 -23.26
N ARG A 400 -13.97 7.89 -22.06
CA ARG A 400 -15.00 8.91 -21.85
C ARG A 400 -14.57 10.26 -22.38
N ALA A 401 -13.35 10.71 -22.06
CA ALA A 401 -12.74 11.92 -22.63
C ALA A 401 -12.68 11.86 -24.17
N SER A 402 -12.20 10.75 -24.73
CA SER A 402 -12.20 10.52 -26.19
C SER A 402 -13.60 10.62 -26.81
N SER A 403 -14.63 10.11 -26.11
CA SER A 403 -16.02 10.17 -26.58
C SER A 403 -16.62 11.56 -26.44
N TYR A 404 -16.30 12.30 -25.38
CA TYR A 404 -16.67 13.71 -25.21
C TYR A 404 -16.03 14.60 -26.28
N ALA A 405 -14.76 14.37 -26.66
CA ALA A 405 -14.13 15.05 -27.78
C ALA A 405 -14.86 14.80 -29.11
N LYS A 406 -15.38 13.58 -29.34
CA LYS A 406 -16.18 13.23 -30.52
C LYS A 406 -17.63 13.74 -30.48
N LEU A 407 -18.09 14.21 -29.33
CA LEU A 407 -19.38 14.87 -29.11
C LEU A 407 -19.23 16.40 -28.97
N GLU A 408 -18.03 16.95 -29.17
CA GLU A 408 -17.68 18.36 -28.95
C GLU A 408 -17.99 18.89 -27.53
N ARG A 409 -18.10 17.97 -26.56
CA ARG A 409 -18.35 18.25 -25.13
C ARG A 409 -17.03 18.61 -24.43
N TRP A 410 -16.36 19.65 -24.94
CA TRP A 410 -14.98 19.98 -24.56
C TRP A 410 -14.78 20.26 -23.07
N ALA A 411 -15.76 20.83 -22.37
CA ALA A 411 -15.69 21.05 -20.93
C ALA A 411 -15.70 19.74 -20.11
N ASP A 412 -16.45 18.72 -20.55
CA ASP A 412 -16.43 17.39 -19.95
C ASP A 412 -15.11 16.67 -20.26
N CYS A 413 -14.63 16.81 -21.51
CA CYS A 413 -13.39 16.25 -22.01
C CYS A 413 -12.15 16.74 -21.24
N VAL A 414 -12.02 18.07 -21.07
CA VAL A 414 -10.92 18.69 -20.29
C VAL A 414 -10.94 18.18 -18.85
N ARG A 415 -12.11 18.12 -18.21
CA ARG A 415 -12.26 17.64 -16.82
C ARG A 415 -11.77 16.20 -16.62
N ASP A 416 -12.07 15.29 -17.55
CA ASP A 416 -11.57 13.92 -17.48
C ASP A 416 -10.05 13.86 -17.72
N TYR A 417 -9.52 14.65 -18.66
CA TYR A 417 -8.08 14.74 -18.90
C TYR A 417 -7.31 15.40 -17.75
N GLU A 418 -7.90 16.32 -16.99
CA GLU A 418 -7.29 16.89 -15.78
C GLU A 418 -7.18 15.88 -14.64
N VAL A 419 -8.11 14.92 -14.53
CA VAL A 419 -7.99 13.79 -13.60
C VAL A 419 -6.88 12.86 -14.09
N LEU A 420 -6.90 12.47 -15.37
CA LEU A 420 -5.85 11.64 -15.96
C LEU A 420 -4.45 12.25 -15.81
N ARG A 421 -4.30 13.58 -15.93
CA ARG A 421 -3.02 14.26 -15.78
C ARG A 421 -2.47 14.25 -14.35
N LYS A 422 -3.33 14.04 -13.33
CA LYS A 422 -2.93 13.85 -11.94
C LYS A 422 -2.49 12.41 -11.66
N GLU A 423 -3.21 11.43 -12.20
CA GLU A 423 -2.88 10.01 -12.09
C GLU A 423 -1.66 9.61 -12.95
N LEU A 424 -1.49 10.25 -14.11
CA LEU A 424 -0.45 9.97 -15.12
C LEU A 424 0.38 11.24 -15.44
N PRO A 425 1.13 11.81 -14.47
CA PRO A 425 1.83 13.09 -14.63
C PRO A 425 3.04 13.03 -15.58
N ALA A 426 3.51 11.83 -15.92
CA ALA A 426 4.61 11.59 -16.86
C ALA A 426 4.13 11.24 -18.29
N ASP A 427 2.83 11.08 -18.50
CA ASP A 427 2.25 10.67 -19.78
C ASP A 427 2.11 11.88 -20.72
N THR A 428 2.74 11.81 -21.90
CA THR A 428 2.72 12.88 -22.90
C THR A 428 1.45 12.86 -23.75
N GLU A 429 0.89 11.69 -24.07
CA GLU A 429 -0.35 11.56 -24.84
C GLU A 429 -1.53 12.18 -24.08
N VAL A 430 -1.59 11.98 -22.76
CA VAL A 430 -2.56 12.63 -21.87
C VAL A 430 -2.37 14.15 -21.82
N ALA A 431 -1.13 14.64 -21.89
CA ALA A 431 -0.85 16.09 -21.90
C ALA A 431 -1.23 16.74 -23.24
N GLU A 432 -0.91 16.09 -24.36
CA GLU A 432 -1.30 16.49 -25.72
C GLU A 432 -2.83 16.54 -25.85
N ALA A 433 -3.52 15.48 -25.42
CA ALA A 433 -4.97 15.40 -25.50
C ALA A 433 -5.68 16.42 -24.57
N LEU A 434 -5.15 16.66 -23.36
CA LEU A 434 -5.63 17.72 -22.48
C LEU A 434 -5.51 19.10 -23.15
N PHE A 435 -4.34 19.41 -23.70
CA PHE A 435 -4.09 20.68 -24.38
C PHE A 435 -5.00 20.87 -25.59
N HIS A 436 -5.16 19.84 -26.44
CA HIS A 436 -6.06 19.91 -27.59
C HIS A 436 -7.52 20.11 -27.17
N ALA A 437 -7.97 19.47 -26.08
CA ALA A 437 -9.31 19.69 -25.53
C ALA A 437 -9.48 21.11 -24.96
N GLN A 438 -8.45 21.68 -24.33
CA GLN A 438 -8.45 23.07 -23.85
C GLN A 438 -8.48 24.09 -24.99
N VAL A 439 -7.68 23.89 -26.06
CA VAL A 439 -7.72 24.72 -27.28
C VAL A 439 -9.09 24.65 -27.94
N ALA A 440 -9.67 23.46 -28.08
CA ALA A 440 -11.00 23.31 -28.66
C ALA A 440 -12.09 23.98 -27.81
N LEU A 441 -12.05 23.82 -26.47
CA LEU A 441 -12.96 24.51 -25.54
C LEU A 441 -12.90 26.04 -25.72
N LYS A 442 -11.70 26.62 -25.77
CA LYS A 442 -11.49 28.05 -26.01
C LYS A 442 -12.01 28.50 -27.38
N THR A 443 -11.74 27.72 -28.42
CA THR A 443 -12.23 27.97 -29.78
C THR A 443 -13.76 28.01 -29.81
N THR A 444 -14.45 27.06 -29.14
CA THR A 444 -15.93 27.06 -29.05
C THR A 444 -16.53 28.21 -28.23
N ARG A 445 -15.71 28.95 -27.48
CA ARG A 445 -16.10 30.19 -26.76
C ARG A 445 -15.78 31.47 -27.55
N GLY A 446 -15.11 31.37 -28.69
CA GLY A 446 -14.60 32.54 -29.43
C GLY A 446 -13.37 33.19 -28.79
N GLU A 447 -12.65 32.49 -27.91
CA GLU A 447 -11.36 32.95 -27.37
C GLU A 447 -10.25 32.74 -28.43
N ASP A 448 -9.29 33.67 -28.54
CA ASP A 448 -8.13 33.51 -29.42
C ASP A 448 -7.20 32.39 -28.91
N VAL A 449 -6.87 31.45 -29.79
CA VAL A 449 -6.00 30.30 -29.55
C VAL A 449 -4.73 30.30 -30.39
N SER A 450 -4.51 31.32 -31.23
CA SER A 450 -3.37 31.41 -32.16
C SER A 450 -1.99 31.31 -31.50
N ASN A 451 -1.91 31.74 -30.23
CA ASN A 451 -0.70 31.73 -29.41
C ASN A 451 -0.48 30.43 -28.62
N MET A 452 -1.44 29.49 -28.64
CA MET A 452 -1.32 28.21 -27.92
C MET A 452 -0.58 27.18 -28.78
N LYS A 453 0.65 26.82 -28.40
CA LYS A 453 1.43 25.69 -28.95
C LYS A 453 1.59 24.61 -27.87
N PHE A 454 1.45 23.33 -28.21
CA PHE A 454 1.81 22.25 -27.29
C PHE A 454 3.31 21.97 -27.31
N GLY A 455 3.92 21.75 -26.15
CA GLY A 455 5.21 21.05 -26.00
C GLY A 455 6.33 21.57 -26.90
N GLY A 456 6.37 22.89 -27.12
CA GLY A 456 7.13 23.48 -28.22
C GLY A 456 8.62 23.13 -28.20
N GLU A 457 9.23 23.08 -29.38
CA GLU A 457 10.69 23.23 -29.46
C GLU A 457 11.08 24.61 -28.91
N VAL A 458 12.27 24.73 -28.31
CA VAL A 458 12.76 26.00 -27.79
C VAL A 458 13.07 26.93 -28.98
N GLU A 459 12.15 27.84 -29.27
CA GLU A 459 12.12 28.60 -30.53
C GLU A 459 13.32 29.56 -30.60
N MET A 460 14.11 29.44 -31.67
CA MET A 460 15.26 30.30 -31.91
C MET A 460 14.80 31.68 -32.39
N VAL A 461 15.24 32.72 -31.68
CA VAL A 461 14.88 34.11 -31.93
C VAL A 461 16.07 34.88 -32.49
N THR A 462 15.93 35.41 -33.71
CA THR A 462 17.03 36.06 -34.45
C THR A 462 16.86 37.58 -34.64
N SER A 463 15.65 38.12 -34.44
CA SER A 463 15.35 39.56 -34.56
C SER A 463 14.69 40.14 -33.31
N VAL A 464 14.77 41.47 -33.16
CA VAL A 464 14.14 42.19 -32.04
C VAL A 464 12.61 42.18 -32.20
N GLU A 465 12.15 42.15 -33.45
CA GLU A 465 10.76 42.12 -33.87
C GLU A 465 10.13 40.77 -33.52
N GLN A 466 10.82 39.65 -33.82
CA GLN A 466 10.40 38.31 -33.42
C GLN A 466 10.36 38.19 -31.89
N LEU A 467 11.38 38.70 -31.17
CA LEU A 467 11.37 38.69 -29.70
C LEU A 467 10.14 39.45 -29.15
N ARG A 468 9.90 40.67 -29.64
CA ARG A 468 8.76 41.50 -29.21
C ARG A 468 7.42 40.84 -29.47
N ALA A 469 7.25 40.18 -30.60
CA ALA A 469 6.04 39.40 -30.88
C ALA A 469 5.88 38.24 -29.89
N ALA A 470 6.93 37.44 -29.67
CA ALA A 470 6.87 36.23 -28.85
C ALA A 470 6.88 36.46 -27.32
N ILE A 471 7.17 37.68 -26.85
CA ILE A 471 6.91 38.10 -25.46
C ILE A 471 5.61 38.90 -25.29
N GLY A 472 5.12 39.53 -26.37
CA GLY A 472 3.88 40.31 -26.40
C GLY A 472 2.61 39.48 -26.59
N SER A 473 2.74 38.22 -27.01
CA SER A 473 1.67 37.22 -26.97
C SER A 473 1.17 36.99 -25.53
N PRO A 474 -0.14 36.88 -25.29
CA PRO A 474 -0.67 36.54 -23.96
C PRO A 474 -0.12 35.22 -23.42
N GLY A 475 0.10 35.14 -22.11
CA GLY A 475 0.72 34.00 -21.44
C GLY A 475 2.10 34.32 -20.86
N VAL A 476 2.95 33.29 -20.70
CA VAL A 476 4.26 33.41 -20.05
C VAL A 476 5.37 32.90 -20.97
N SER A 477 6.35 33.75 -21.25
CA SER A 477 7.48 33.47 -22.14
C SER A 477 8.80 33.45 -21.37
N VAL A 478 9.54 32.34 -21.46
CA VAL A 478 10.87 32.13 -20.86
C VAL A 478 11.93 32.30 -21.94
N VAL A 479 12.65 33.42 -21.91
CA VAL A 479 13.71 33.75 -22.87
C VAL A 479 15.08 33.38 -22.31
N TYR A 480 15.80 32.50 -23.01
CA TYR A 480 17.13 32.02 -22.67
C TYR A 480 18.20 32.64 -23.60
N PHE A 481 19.03 33.52 -23.03
CA PHE A 481 20.17 34.14 -23.70
C PHE A 481 21.44 33.31 -23.44
N MET A 482 22.14 32.95 -24.52
CA MET A 482 23.26 32.00 -24.50
C MET A 482 24.40 32.39 -25.45
N SER A 483 25.56 31.76 -25.30
CA SER A 483 26.71 31.77 -26.24
C SER A 483 27.14 30.33 -26.46
N ILE A 484 27.52 29.94 -27.70
CA ILE A 484 27.95 28.56 -27.98
C ILE A 484 29.30 28.30 -27.31
N MET A 485 30.15 29.34 -27.23
CA MET A 485 31.48 29.31 -26.62
C MET A 485 31.45 29.30 -25.07
N ASN A 486 30.28 29.47 -24.46
CA ASN A 486 30.11 29.52 -23.01
C ASN A 486 29.77 28.13 -22.42
N GLN A 487 30.71 27.56 -21.66
CA GLN A 487 30.59 26.21 -21.09
C GLN A 487 29.37 26.03 -20.16
N GLN A 488 28.93 27.07 -19.44
CA GLN A 488 27.70 26.99 -18.63
C GLN A 488 26.44 26.94 -19.50
N CYS A 489 26.43 27.63 -20.65
CA CYS A 489 25.36 27.52 -21.64
C CYS A 489 25.29 26.09 -22.21
N THR A 490 26.44 25.48 -22.53
CA THR A 490 26.50 24.08 -22.99
C THR A 490 25.88 23.10 -21.98
N LEU A 491 26.19 23.28 -20.69
CA LEU A 491 25.70 22.43 -19.60
C LEU A 491 24.20 22.63 -19.30
N ILE A 492 23.69 23.86 -19.38
CA ILE A 492 22.29 24.15 -19.01
C ILE A 492 21.29 23.88 -20.14
N THR A 493 21.71 24.03 -21.41
CA THR A 493 20.82 23.90 -22.59
C THR A 493 20.00 22.60 -22.63
N PRO A 494 20.56 21.39 -22.41
CA PRO A 494 19.77 20.15 -22.40
C PRO A 494 18.66 20.15 -21.33
N SER A 495 18.89 20.86 -20.22
CA SER A 495 17.89 20.98 -19.15
C SER A 495 16.85 22.07 -19.41
N VAL A 496 17.13 23.05 -20.28
CA VAL A 496 16.12 23.99 -20.78
C VAL A 496 15.15 23.25 -21.70
N ASN A 497 15.67 22.39 -22.59
CA ASN A 497 14.84 21.53 -23.43
C ASN A 497 13.97 20.59 -22.58
N SER A 498 14.56 19.93 -21.56
CA SER A 498 13.81 19.15 -20.56
C SER A 498 12.72 19.97 -19.87
N LEU A 499 13.02 21.20 -19.46
CA LEU A 499 12.05 22.09 -18.83
C LEU A 499 10.90 22.49 -19.74
N CYS A 500 11.13 22.58 -21.06
CA CYS A 500 10.06 22.83 -22.02
C CYS A 500 9.07 21.66 -22.08
N SER A 501 9.59 20.43 -22.18
CA SER A 501 8.76 19.21 -22.11
C SER A 501 8.08 19.03 -20.74
N GLU A 502 8.71 19.47 -19.64
CA GLU A 502 8.12 19.48 -18.28
C GLU A 502 7.02 20.54 -18.09
N CYS A 503 7.00 21.61 -18.89
CA CYS A 503 6.13 22.79 -18.72
C CYS A 503 5.54 23.30 -20.05
N PRO A 504 4.71 22.50 -20.75
CA PRO A 504 4.18 22.83 -22.09
C PRO A 504 3.19 24.01 -22.13
N SER A 505 2.84 24.59 -20.98
CA SER A 505 2.04 25.82 -20.86
C SER A 505 2.86 27.12 -20.99
N LEU A 506 4.18 27.00 -21.12
CA LEU A 506 5.11 28.13 -21.25
C LEU A 506 5.72 28.20 -22.65
N ASN A 507 5.87 29.41 -23.19
CA ASN A 507 6.62 29.63 -24.43
C ASN A 507 8.13 29.71 -24.10
N PHE A 508 8.94 28.78 -24.60
CA PHE A 508 10.40 28.81 -24.41
C PHE A 508 11.10 29.35 -25.65
N LEU A 509 11.84 30.44 -25.47
CA LEU A 509 12.53 31.19 -26.53
C LEU A 509 14.05 31.17 -26.26
N LYS A 510 14.87 31.17 -27.31
CA LYS A 510 16.33 31.10 -27.18
C LYS A 510 17.04 32.05 -28.15
N VAL A 511 17.98 32.80 -27.60
CA VAL A 511 18.76 33.83 -28.32
C VAL A 511 20.24 33.48 -28.18
N ASN A 512 20.94 33.23 -29.29
CA ASN A 512 22.40 33.25 -29.27
C ASN A 512 22.86 34.71 -29.35
N VAL A 513 23.60 35.17 -28.35
CA VAL A 513 24.08 36.56 -28.27
C VAL A 513 25.18 36.87 -29.29
N GLU A 514 25.82 35.82 -29.83
CA GLU A 514 26.82 35.89 -30.90
C GLU A 514 26.15 36.10 -32.27
N ASP A 515 25.12 35.30 -32.59
CA ASP A 515 24.37 35.40 -33.86
C ASP A 515 23.38 36.58 -33.88
N SER A 516 22.93 37.04 -32.71
CA SER A 516 21.86 38.05 -32.58
C SER A 516 22.19 39.14 -31.55
N PRO A 517 23.32 39.86 -31.70
CA PRO A 517 23.80 40.84 -30.72
C PRO A 517 22.86 42.04 -30.55
N MET A 518 22.05 42.37 -31.56
CA MET A 518 21.05 43.44 -31.46
C MET A 518 19.90 43.07 -30.52
N VAL A 519 19.52 41.79 -30.45
CA VAL A 519 18.52 41.27 -29.50
C VAL A 519 19.07 41.32 -28.07
N ALA A 520 20.31 40.85 -27.87
CA ALA A 520 21.00 40.95 -26.59
C ALA A 520 21.15 42.41 -26.13
N LYS A 521 21.51 43.33 -27.03
CA LYS A 521 21.66 44.77 -26.74
C LYS A 521 20.34 45.46 -26.42
N ALA A 522 19.27 45.18 -27.17
CA ALA A 522 17.94 45.71 -26.90
C ALA A 522 17.45 45.30 -25.50
N GLU A 523 17.82 44.10 -25.06
CA GLU A 523 17.52 43.56 -23.73
C GLU A 523 18.62 43.79 -22.68
N ASN A 524 19.64 44.62 -22.96
CA ASN A 524 20.74 44.93 -22.03
C ASN A 524 21.52 43.70 -21.49
N VAL A 525 21.46 42.55 -22.17
CA VAL A 525 22.13 41.31 -21.74
C VAL A 525 23.62 41.39 -22.05
N ARG A 526 24.45 41.35 -20.99
CA ARG A 526 25.93 41.41 -21.07
C ARG A 526 26.64 40.16 -20.56
N ILE A 527 25.90 39.25 -19.93
CA ILE A 527 26.41 38.03 -19.28
C ILE A 527 25.49 36.89 -19.71
N VAL A 528 26.06 35.70 -19.94
CA VAL A 528 25.34 34.48 -20.30
C VAL A 528 25.88 33.28 -19.51
N PRO A 529 25.04 32.28 -19.16
CA PRO A 529 23.62 32.15 -19.47
C PRO A 529 22.75 33.14 -18.67
N THR A 530 21.83 33.83 -19.34
CA THR A 530 20.85 34.71 -18.70
C THR A 530 19.45 34.30 -19.11
N PHE A 531 18.53 34.24 -18.15
CA PHE A 531 17.14 33.89 -18.36
C PHE A 531 16.24 35.05 -17.94
N LYS A 532 15.21 35.33 -18.75
CA LYS A 532 14.15 36.28 -18.44
C LYS A 532 12.80 35.60 -18.57
N ILE A 533 11.87 35.97 -17.70
CA ILE A 533 10.49 35.50 -17.74
C ILE A 533 9.61 36.73 -17.93
N TYR A 534 8.80 36.70 -18.97
CA TYR A 534 7.79 37.69 -19.29
C TYR A 534 6.42 37.09 -19.04
N LYS A 535 5.48 37.90 -18.56
CA LYS A 535 4.06 37.57 -18.52
C LYS A 535 3.31 38.70 -19.20
N ASP A 536 2.52 38.39 -20.23
CA ASP A 536 1.67 39.34 -20.95
C ASP A 536 2.43 40.62 -21.38
N GLY A 537 3.58 40.45 -22.03
CA GLY A 537 4.50 41.54 -22.43
C GLY A 537 5.43 42.09 -21.34
N VAL A 538 5.12 41.89 -20.05
CA VAL A 538 5.85 42.50 -18.93
C VAL A 538 6.92 41.55 -18.39
N LYS A 539 8.18 42.01 -18.28
CA LYS A 539 9.27 41.23 -17.67
C LYS A 539 9.06 41.08 -16.16
N VAL A 540 8.65 39.90 -15.71
CA VAL A 540 8.39 39.57 -14.29
C VAL A 540 9.60 38.98 -13.56
N LYS A 541 10.57 38.39 -14.28
CA LYS A 541 11.79 37.84 -13.67
C LYS A 541 13.01 37.99 -14.58
N GLU A 542 14.17 38.15 -13.96
CA GLU A 542 15.48 38.07 -14.59
C GLU A 542 16.43 37.26 -13.69
N MET A 543 17.30 36.45 -14.31
CA MET A 543 18.22 35.53 -13.65
C MET A 543 19.52 35.46 -14.45
N ILE A 544 20.62 35.94 -13.88
CA ILE A 544 21.96 35.89 -14.49
C ILE A 544 22.74 34.72 -13.89
N CYS A 545 23.30 33.86 -14.74
CA CYS A 545 23.99 32.62 -14.38
C CYS A 545 23.29 31.77 -13.31
N PRO A 546 21.98 31.47 -13.43
CA PRO A 546 21.25 30.73 -12.41
C PRO A 546 21.75 29.28 -12.27
N SER A 547 21.74 28.76 -11.04
CA SER A 547 21.85 27.32 -10.83
C SER A 547 20.60 26.60 -11.34
N LEU A 548 20.77 25.33 -11.73
CA LEU A 548 19.69 24.52 -12.30
C LEU A 548 18.45 24.44 -11.40
N HIS A 549 18.65 24.44 -10.08
CA HIS A 549 17.58 24.41 -9.09
C HIS A 549 16.78 25.72 -9.08
N VAL A 550 17.45 26.88 -9.13
CA VAL A 550 16.81 28.21 -9.17
C VAL A 550 16.03 28.41 -10.48
N LEU A 551 16.58 27.94 -11.60
CA LEU A 551 15.89 27.93 -12.89
C LEU A 551 14.62 27.06 -12.84
N ARG A 552 14.74 25.77 -12.47
CA ARG A 552 13.60 24.85 -12.38
C ARG A 552 12.51 25.37 -11.44
N TYR A 553 12.88 25.92 -10.28
CA TYR A 553 11.93 26.48 -9.32
C TYR A 553 11.17 27.69 -9.90
N SER A 554 11.90 28.65 -10.49
CA SER A 554 11.30 29.88 -11.03
C SER A 554 10.37 29.58 -12.21
N VAL A 555 10.80 28.73 -13.14
CA VAL A 555 9.99 28.32 -14.30
C VAL A 555 8.69 27.65 -13.86
N ARG A 556 8.76 26.66 -12.94
CA ARG A 556 7.56 25.97 -12.44
C ARG A 556 6.62 26.88 -11.64
N HIS A 557 7.14 27.86 -10.91
CA HIS A 557 6.32 28.84 -10.20
C HIS A 557 5.42 29.66 -11.15
N TYR A 558 5.98 30.14 -12.28
CA TYR A 558 5.20 30.86 -13.27
C TYR A 558 4.31 29.94 -14.13
N ALA A 559 4.68 28.67 -14.36
CA ALA A 559 3.84 27.68 -15.06
C ALA A 559 2.50 27.38 -14.35
N VAL A 560 2.48 27.44 -13.01
CA VAL A 560 1.24 27.31 -12.21
C VAL A 560 0.47 28.64 -12.18
N SER A 561 1.16 29.78 -12.34
CA SER A 561 0.59 31.14 -12.33
C SER A 561 -0.02 31.57 -13.68
N SER A 562 -0.23 30.60 -14.57
CA SER A 562 -0.83 30.73 -15.92
C SER A 562 -1.87 29.64 -16.21
N SER A 563 -2.31 28.91 -15.17
CA SER A 563 -3.40 27.93 -15.22
C SER A 563 -4.75 28.58 -14.91
#